data_AF-A0A8R1DXP1-F1
#
_entry.id   AF-A0A8R1DXP1-F1
#
_cell.length_a   1.000
_cell.length_b   1.000
_cell.length_c   1.000
_cell.angle_alpha   90.00
_cell.angle_beta   90.00
_cell.angle_gamma   90.00
#
_symmetry.space_group_name_H-M   'P 1'
#
loop_
_entity.id
_entity.type
_entity.pdbx_description
1 polymer ?
#
loop_
_entity_poly.entity_id
_entity_poly.type
_entity_poly.pdbx_seq_one_letter_code
_entity_poly.pdbx_strand_id
1 'polypeptide(L)'
;MYKGSVQSSLSRAAVEWMVWRVNPRKFIEQWNRGTYGVDEQWLATFQANEELEMPGHFSARCLNETGRRVDFVTRWSKWSFSDEKDKKCGSGLVRHGVCILGIEDFEIIAKMPNLMFNKMMPSFDYSIVECTAELIYNRTFLAQVDHKLEENYYKNMVNVLYHKNHLKKDFELNCTTSYQPWNSRKYPV
;
A
#
# COMPACT_ATOMS: atom_id res chain seq x y z
N MET A 1 -18.79 -3.99 2.85
CA MET A 1 -18.06 -2.71 2.84
C MET A 1 -16.70 -2.95 3.47
N TYR A 2 -15.65 -2.37 2.90
CA TYR A 2 -14.26 -2.60 3.29
C TYR A 2 -13.53 -1.28 3.56
N LYS A 3 -12.58 -1.32 4.49
CA LYS A 3 -11.69 -0.20 4.82
C LYS A 3 -10.30 -0.47 4.24
N GLY A 4 -9.66 0.58 3.74
CA GLY A 4 -8.26 0.57 3.31
C GLY A 4 -7.61 1.93 3.51
N SER A 5 -6.90 2.40 2.48
CA SER A 5 -6.22 3.69 2.47
C SER A 5 -6.75 4.57 1.33
N VAL A 6 -6.55 5.88 1.43
CA VAL A 6 -6.91 6.83 0.37
C VAL A 6 -6.00 6.70 -0.85
N GLN A 7 -4.76 6.24 -0.66
CA GLN A 7 -3.82 5.98 -1.74
C GLN A 7 -4.07 4.59 -2.32
N SER A 8 -4.17 4.53 -3.66
CA SER A 8 -4.32 3.29 -4.40
C SER A 8 -3.47 3.32 -5.67
N SER A 9 -3.08 2.13 -6.14
CA SER A 9 -2.50 1.95 -7.47
C SER A 9 -3.58 1.31 -8.33
N LEU A 10 -3.98 1.98 -9.41
CA LEU A 10 -5.10 1.58 -10.25
C LEU A 10 -4.62 1.40 -11.69
N SER A 11 -5.14 0.37 -12.36
CA SER A 11 -4.93 0.21 -13.80
C SER A 11 -5.74 1.26 -14.57
N ARG A 12 -5.32 1.57 -15.80
CA ARG A 12 -6.10 2.43 -16.71
C ARG A 12 -7.52 1.90 -16.91
N ALA A 13 -7.67 0.58 -17.06
CA ALA A 13 -8.97 -0.07 -17.22
C ALA A 13 -9.89 0.14 -16.00
N ALA A 14 -9.33 0.08 -14.77
CA ALA A 14 -10.08 0.37 -13.55
C ALA A 14 -10.60 1.82 -13.55
N VAL A 15 -9.76 2.78 -13.94
CA VAL A 15 -10.14 4.19 -14.02
C VAL A 15 -11.23 4.40 -15.07
N GLU A 16 -11.07 3.84 -16.26
CA GLU A 16 -12.09 3.95 -17.32
C GLU A 16 -13.42 3.30 -16.91
N TRP A 17 -13.37 2.14 -16.27
CA TRP A 17 -14.57 1.49 -15.73
C TRP A 17 -15.27 2.38 -14.69
N MET A 18 -14.51 3.00 -13.77
CA MET A 18 -15.09 3.92 -12.78
C MET A 18 -15.72 5.16 -13.42
N VAL A 19 -15.02 5.80 -14.36
CA VAL A 19 -15.46 7.08 -14.95
C VAL A 19 -16.60 6.86 -15.95
N TRP A 20 -16.49 5.85 -16.81
CA TRP A 20 -17.38 5.71 -17.98
C TRP A 20 -18.46 4.64 -17.82
N ARG A 21 -18.25 3.61 -17.00
CA ARG A 21 -19.21 2.50 -16.86
C ARG A 21 -20.08 2.63 -15.62
N VAL A 22 -19.48 2.72 -14.43
CA VAL A 22 -20.27 2.73 -13.19
C VAL A 22 -20.64 4.12 -12.70
N ASN A 23 -19.81 5.14 -12.97
CA ASN A 23 -19.99 6.51 -12.50
C ASN A 23 -20.37 6.59 -11.00
N PRO A 24 -19.40 6.58 -10.09
CA PRO A 24 -19.63 6.45 -8.65
C PRO A 24 -20.23 7.71 -8.01
N ARG A 25 -20.72 8.70 -8.77
CA ARG A 25 -21.22 9.98 -8.24
C ARG A 25 -22.23 9.81 -7.12
N LYS A 26 -23.28 9.00 -7.33
CA LYS A 26 -24.30 8.76 -6.28
C LYS A 26 -23.69 8.11 -5.03
N PHE A 27 -22.78 7.15 -5.23
CA PHE A 27 -22.07 6.50 -4.13
C PHE A 27 -21.25 7.52 -3.33
N ILE A 28 -20.45 8.34 -4.01
CA ILE A 28 -19.62 9.39 -3.38
C ILE A 28 -20.48 10.44 -2.67
N GLU A 29 -21.58 10.90 -3.28
CA GLU A 29 -22.49 11.88 -2.66
C GLU A 29 -23.16 11.34 -1.39
N GLN A 30 -23.51 10.05 -1.36
CA GLN A 30 -24.00 9.39 -0.15
C GLN A 30 -22.89 9.25 0.89
N TRP A 31 -21.68 8.87 0.44
CA TRP A 31 -20.55 8.61 1.32
C TRP A 31 -20.01 9.86 2.00
N ASN A 32 -20.02 10.99 1.30
CA ASN A 32 -19.62 12.30 1.82
C ASN A 32 -20.55 12.83 2.94
N ARG A 33 -21.68 12.16 3.21
CA ARG A 33 -22.52 12.45 4.38
C ARG A 33 -21.99 11.82 5.67
N GLY A 34 -21.05 10.88 5.58
CA GLY A 34 -20.41 10.29 6.75
C GLY A 34 -19.43 11.28 7.41
N THR A 35 -19.10 11.03 8.67
CA THR A 35 -18.37 11.99 9.51
C THR A 35 -16.89 11.66 9.72
N TYR A 36 -16.46 10.43 9.42
CA TYR A 36 -15.09 9.99 9.72
C TYR A 36 -14.57 8.94 8.72
N GLY A 37 -13.36 9.17 8.20
CA GLY A 37 -12.61 8.20 7.37
C GLY A 37 -13.40 7.68 6.17
N VAL A 38 -14.23 8.53 5.55
CA VAL A 38 -15.11 8.14 4.44
C VAL A 38 -14.31 7.87 3.17
N ASP A 39 -13.27 8.65 2.94
CA ASP A 39 -12.27 8.51 1.90
C ASP A 39 -11.46 7.20 1.98
N GLU A 40 -11.34 6.60 3.17
CA GLU A 40 -10.66 5.32 3.38
C GLU A 40 -11.49 4.07 3.02
N GLN A 41 -12.73 4.23 2.56
CA GLN A 41 -13.65 3.09 2.37
C GLN A 41 -14.05 2.85 0.91
N TRP A 42 -14.02 3.88 0.07
CA TRP A 42 -14.51 3.78 -1.30
C TRP A 42 -13.71 2.79 -2.15
N LEU A 43 -12.42 3.08 -2.37
CA LEU A 43 -11.58 2.28 -3.26
C LEU A 43 -11.40 0.85 -2.74
N ALA A 44 -11.24 0.68 -1.43
CA ALA A 44 -11.14 -0.64 -0.80
C ALA A 44 -12.44 -1.45 -0.98
N THR A 45 -13.60 -0.82 -0.86
CA THR A 45 -14.89 -1.49 -1.08
C THR A 45 -15.04 -1.95 -2.52
N PHE A 46 -14.64 -1.11 -3.48
CA PHE A 46 -14.74 -1.46 -4.90
C PHE A 46 -13.76 -2.56 -5.28
N GLN A 47 -12.54 -2.48 -4.78
CA GLN A 47 -11.49 -3.47 -5.01
C GLN A 47 -11.80 -4.83 -4.39
N ALA A 48 -12.45 -4.90 -3.23
CA ALA A 48 -12.74 -6.15 -2.54
C ALA A 48 -14.07 -6.80 -2.95
N ASN A 49 -14.92 -6.11 -3.73
CA ASN A 49 -16.22 -6.63 -4.13
C ASN A 49 -16.17 -7.23 -5.54
N GLU A 50 -16.14 -8.55 -5.59
CA GLU A 50 -16.10 -9.34 -6.82
C GLU A 50 -17.34 -9.12 -7.71
N GLU A 51 -18.50 -8.85 -7.11
CA GLU A 51 -19.76 -8.62 -7.83
C GLU A 51 -19.75 -7.32 -8.65
N LEU A 52 -18.88 -6.36 -8.29
CA LEU A 52 -18.72 -5.14 -9.07
C LEU A 52 -17.90 -5.37 -10.33
N GLU A 53 -17.14 -6.46 -10.41
CA GLU A 53 -16.29 -6.78 -11.56
C GLU A 53 -15.34 -5.63 -11.93
N MET A 54 -14.87 -4.85 -10.94
CA MET A 54 -13.92 -3.77 -11.18
C MET A 54 -12.65 -4.36 -11.83
N PRO A 55 -12.12 -3.80 -12.92
CA PRO A 55 -10.91 -4.33 -13.55
C PRO A 55 -9.74 -4.35 -12.56
N GLY A 56 -9.17 -5.53 -12.34
CA GLY A 56 -8.14 -5.72 -11.33
C GLY A 56 -8.66 -5.61 -9.90
N HIS A 57 -9.90 -6.03 -9.62
CA HIS A 57 -10.42 -6.28 -8.27
C HIS A 57 -9.86 -7.57 -7.67
N PHE A 58 -9.92 -7.66 -6.35
CA PHE A 58 -9.50 -8.80 -5.56
C PHE A 58 -10.69 -9.44 -4.82
N SER A 59 -10.47 -10.63 -4.27
CA SER A 59 -11.51 -11.38 -3.57
C SER A 59 -11.68 -10.97 -2.10
N ALA A 60 -12.94 -10.76 -1.70
CA ALA A 60 -13.35 -10.58 -0.32
C ALA A 60 -13.02 -11.79 0.56
N ARG A 61 -13.01 -12.99 -0.03
CA ARG A 61 -12.79 -14.26 0.68
C ARG A 61 -11.48 -14.23 1.44
N CYS A 62 -10.37 -13.87 0.80
CA CYS A 62 -9.07 -13.81 1.47
C CYS A 62 -8.98 -12.73 2.52
N LEU A 63 -9.68 -11.61 2.34
CA LEU A 63 -9.74 -10.58 3.39
C LEU A 63 -10.49 -11.11 4.62
N ASN A 64 -11.49 -11.96 4.46
CA ASN A 64 -12.21 -12.54 5.58
C ASN A 64 -11.40 -13.67 6.25
N GLU A 65 -10.78 -14.56 5.47
CA GLU A 65 -9.97 -15.68 5.98
C GLU A 65 -8.72 -15.23 6.73
N THR A 66 -8.03 -14.19 6.25
CA THR A 66 -6.77 -13.70 6.85
C THR A 66 -6.97 -12.65 7.94
N GLY A 67 -8.21 -12.31 8.30
CA GLY A 67 -8.50 -11.23 9.22
C GLY A 67 -8.11 -9.85 8.69
N ARG A 68 -8.32 -9.62 7.38
CA ARG A 68 -8.06 -8.40 6.61
C ARG A 68 -6.58 -8.03 6.49
N ARG A 69 -5.72 -9.05 6.39
CA ARG A 69 -4.26 -8.90 6.33
C ARG A 69 -3.76 -9.44 5.00
N VAL A 70 -3.79 -8.59 3.98
CA VAL A 70 -3.18 -8.87 2.68
C VAL A 70 -2.21 -7.73 2.37
N ASP A 71 -1.00 -8.09 1.95
CA ASP A 71 0.04 -7.13 1.62
C ASP A 71 -0.31 -6.31 0.38
N PHE A 72 0.22 -5.08 0.34
CA PHE A 72 0.04 -4.14 -0.76
C PHE A 72 1.31 -3.33 -0.95
N VAL A 73 1.53 -2.86 -2.18
CA VAL A 73 2.77 -2.18 -2.56
C VAL A 73 2.62 -0.66 -2.65
N THR A 74 1.40 -0.13 -2.75
CA THR A 74 1.14 1.28 -3.08
C THR A 74 1.89 2.27 -2.19
N ARG A 75 1.70 2.17 -0.86
CA ARG A 75 2.21 3.17 0.08
C ARG A 75 2.52 2.54 1.42
N TRP A 76 3.69 2.84 1.95
CA TRP A 76 4.02 2.53 3.33
C TRP A 76 3.88 3.77 4.23
N SER A 77 3.36 3.55 5.43
CA SER A 77 3.44 4.51 6.52
C SER A 77 3.68 3.82 7.84
N LYS A 78 4.52 4.46 8.65
CA LYS A 78 4.79 4.05 10.01
C LYS A 78 3.79 4.74 10.94
N TRP A 79 2.91 3.95 11.53
CA TRP A 79 1.92 4.44 12.48
C TRP A 79 2.46 4.33 13.90
N SER A 80 2.20 5.35 14.72
CA SER A 80 2.57 5.39 16.13
C SER A 80 1.39 5.89 16.95
N PHE A 81 0.67 4.94 17.55
CA PHE A 81 -0.55 5.19 18.33
C PHE A 81 -0.37 5.01 19.85
N SER A 82 0.80 4.59 20.33
CA SER A 82 1.07 4.29 21.76
C SER A 82 1.67 5.46 22.53
N ASP A 83 1.59 5.46 23.87
CA ASP A 83 2.08 6.55 24.75
C ASP A 83 3.58 6.89 24.59
N GLU A 84 4.39 5.96 24.07
CA GLU A 84 5.77 6.21 23.61
C GLU A 84 5.81 6.57 22.10
N LYS A 85 5.06 7.60 21.69
CA LYS A 85 4.84 7.92 20.27
C LYS A 85 6.14 8.14 19.50
N ASP A 86 7.11 8.77 20.13
CA ASP A 86 8.32 9.24 19.48
C ASP A 86 9.43 8.17 19.44
N LYS A 87 9.50 7.28 20.44
CA LYS A 87 10.51 6.20 20.48
C LYS A 87 10.37 5.16 19.37
N LYS A 88 9.25 5.14 18.66
CA LYS A 88 8.99 4.23 17.54
C LYS A 88 9.31 4.82 16.18
N CYS A 89 9.46 6.14 16.05
CA CYS A 89 9.82 6.79 14.79
C CYS A 89 11.33 7.07 14.80
N GLY A 90 12.07 6.79 13.71
CA GLY A 90 13.52 7.05 13.69
C GLY A 90 13.82 8.53 13.97
N SER A 91 12.99 9.40 13.41
CA SER A 91 13.02 10.85 13.60
C SER A 91 12.57 11.38 14.97
N GLY A 92 11.94 10.55 15.81
CA GLY A 92 11.28 11.01 17.03
C GLY A 92 10.06 11.92 16.82
N LEU A 93 9.53 12.08 15.59
CA LEU A 93 8.42 13.00 15.32
C LEU A 93 7.17 12.29 14.79
N VAL A 94 6.03 12.53 15.46
CA VAL A 94 4.71 12.02 15.07
C VAL A 94 3.73 13.15 14.77
N ARG A 95 3.00 13.04 13.66
CA ARG A 95 1.91 13.95 13.31
C ARG A 95 0.64 13.20 12.95
N HIS A 96 -0.41 13.41 13.77
CA HIS A 96 -1.71 12.74 13.63
C HIS A 96 -1.58 11.20 13.63
N GLY A 97 -0.73 10.65 14.50
CA GLY A 97 -0.52 9.20 14.64
C GLY A 97 0.36 8.56 13.57
N VAL A 98 0.94 9.34 12.64
CA VAL A 98 1.87 8.87 11.61
C VAL A 98 3.25 9.47 11.85
N CYS A 99 4.31 8.67 11.75
CA CYS A 99 5.68 9.17 11.82
C CYS A 99 5.98 10.13 10.66
N ILE A 100 6.67 11.22 10.97
CA ILE A 100 7.36 12.02 9.96
C ILE A 100 8.72 11.37 9.76
N LEU A 101 8.97 10.80 8.59
CA LEU A 101 10.21 10.11 8.26
C LEU A 101 11.35 11.13 8.17
N GLY A 102 12.47 10.84 8.83
CA GLY A 102 13.73 11.59 8.76
C GLY A 102 14.84 10.73 8.14
N ILE A 103 16.06 11.27 8.08
CA ILE A 103 17.24 10.57 7.55
C ILE A 103 17.53 9.28 8.32
N GLU A 104 17.13 9.19 9.58
CA GLU A 104 17.25 8.00 10.42
C GLU A 104 16.44 6.81 9.87
N ASP A 105 15.35 7.06 9.13
CA ASP A 105 14.54 6.01 8.51
C ASP A 105 15.04 5.64 7.09
N PHE A 106 16.14 6.24 6.58
CA PHE A 106 16.61 6.07 5.20
C PHE A 106 16.97 4.63 4.85
N GLU A 107 17.64 3.90 5.75
CA GLU A 107 17.99 2.49 5.52
C GLU A 107 16.73 1.62 5.30
N ILE A 108 15.66 1.91 6.04
CA ILE A 108 14.37 1.21 5.91
C ILE A 108 13.76 1.54 4.56
N ILE A 109 13.69 2.82 4.20
CA ILE A 109 13.13 3.31 2.93
C ILE A 109 13.86 2.68 1.74
N ALA A 110 15.19 2.54 1.82
CA ALA A 110 16.00 1.97 0.75
C ALA A 110 15.72 0.48 0.48
N LYS A 111 15.12 -0.25 1.43
CA LYS A 111 14.90 -1.71 1.40
C LYS A 111 13.43 -2.12 1.35
N MET A 112 12.52 -1.17 1.48
CA MET A 112 11.08 -1.45 1.57
C MET A 112 10.50 -1.85 0.20
N PRO A 113 9.61 -2.86 0.13
CA PRO A 113 8.97 -3.29 -1.13
C PRO A 113 7.81 -2.38 -1.59
N ASN A 114 7.61 -1.23 -0.94
CA ASN A 114 6.53 -0.31 -1.28
C ASN A 114 7.01 0.73 -2.30
N LEU A 115 6.10 1.13 -3.19
CA LEU A 115 6.37 2.09 -4.26
C LEU A 115 6.50 3.53 -3.74
N MET A 116 5.81 3.83 -2.64
CA MET A 116 5.78 5.17 -2.05
C MET A 116 5.84 5.10 -0.52
N PHE A 117 6.30 6.19 0.08
CA PHE A 117 6.44 6.35 1.52
C PHE A 117 5.71 7.60 2.00
N ASN A 118 5.18 7.55 3.21
CA ASN A 118 4.47 8.69 3.82
C ASN A 118 4.68 8.66 5.35
N LYS A 119 5.02 9.77 6.01
CA LYS A 119 5.10 11.17 5.54
C LYS A 119 6.53 11.68 5.57
N MET A 120 6.95 12.44 4.56
CA MET A 120 8.19 13.22 4.59
C MET A 120 7.83 14.70 4.62
N MET A 121 8.59 15.53 5.34
CA MET A 121 8.34 16.97 5.45
C MET A 121 9.66 17.73 5.22
N PRO A 122 9.82 18.42 4.07
CA PRO A 122 11.00 19.23 3.77
C PRO A 122 11.39 20.24 4.86
N SER A 123 10.39 20.80 5.57
CA SER A 123 10.61 21.75 6.66
C SER A 123 11.11 21.12 7.96
N PHE A 124 11.04 19.79 8.08
CA PHE A 124 11.51 19.04 9.23
C PHE A 124 12.90 18.47 8.93
N ASP A 125 13.01 17.69 7.86
CA ASP A 125 14.26 17.13 7.38
C ASP A 125 14.22 17.05 5.86
N TYR A 126 15.05 17.86 5.21
CA TYR A 126 15.18 17.86 3.76
C TYR A 126 16.09 16.74 3.27
N SER A 127 17.02 16.29 4.12
CA SER A 127 18.03 15.28 3.77
C SER A 127 17.38 13.97 3.36
N ILE A 128 16.29 13.56 4.02
CA ILE A 128 15.57 12.35 3.61
C ILE A 128 14.97 12.45 2.21
N VAL A 129 14.53 13.64 1.79
CA VAL A 129 13.99 13.89 0.45
C VAL A 129 15.13 13.85 -0.58
N GLU A 130 16.22 14.54 -0.29
CA GLU A 130 17.41 14.61 -1.15
C GLU A 130 18.08 13.23 -1.32
N CYS A 131 18.40 12.54 -0.23
CA CYS A 131 19.03 11.21 -0.27
C CYS A 131 18.13 10.16 -0.92
N THR A 132 16.80 10.23 -0.76
CA THR A 132 15.87 9.33 -1.47
C THR A 132 15.87 9.62 -2.97
N ALA A 133 15.91 10.88 -3.38
CA ALA A 133 16.01 11.25 -4.79
C ALA A 133 17.34 10.78 -5.39
N GLU A 134 18.46 10.95 -4.69
CA GLU A 134 19.77 10.47 -5.09
C GLU A 134 19.82 8.94 -5.19
N LEU A 135 19.24 8.22 -4.21
CA LEU A 135 19.14 6.76 -4.25
C LEU A 135 18.43 6.27 -5.52
N ILE A 136 17.29 6.89 -5.86
CA ILE A 136 16.54 6.56 -7.08
C ILE A 136 17.38 6.88 -8.31
N TYR A 137 18.05 8.03 -8.34
CA TYR A 137 18.94 8.42 -9.43
C TYR A 137 20.08 7.40 -9.64
N ASN A 138 20.79 7.03 -8.56
CA ASN A 138 21.92 6.11 -8.63
C ASN A 138 21.50 4.71 -9.09
N ARG A 139 20.37 4.20 -8.57
CA ARG A 139 19.80 2.91 -9.00
C ARG A 139 19.32 2.91 -10.44
N THR A 140 18.83 4.06 -10.95
CA THR A 140 18.27 4.17 -12.29
C THR A 140 19.31 4.47 -13.36
N PHE A 141 20.22 5.41 -13.09
CA PHE A 141 21.11 6.00 -14.10
C PHE A 141 22.58 5.62 -13.93
N LEU A 142 23.01 5.26 -12.70
CA LEU A 142 24.39 4.87 -12.42
C LEU A 142 24.57 3.36 -12.23
N ALA A 143 23.52 2.58 -12.49
CA ALA A 143 23.50 1.12 -12.35
C ALA A 143 23.94 0.63 -10.96
N GLN A 144 23.65 1.39 -9.90
CA GLN A 144 23.89 0.94 -8.53
C GLN A 144 23.00 -0.27 -8.21
N VAL A 145 23.61 -1.40 -7.84
CA VAL A 145 22.92 -2.63 -7.44
C VAL A 145 23.19 -2.94 -5.96
N ASP A 146 22.59 -2.13 -5.08
CA ASP A 146 22.67 -2.28 -3.63
C ASP A 146 21.48 -3.05 -3.03
N HIS A 147 20.34 -3.04 -3.73
CA HIS A 147 19.14 -3.79 -3.35
C HIS A 147 18.42 -4.34 -4.58
N LYS A 148 18.57 -5.65 -4.83
CA LYS A 148 17.91 -6.32 -5.96
C LYS A 148 16.40 -6.36 -5.76
N LEU A 149 15.66 -6.21 -6.86
CA LEU A 149 14.20 -6.36 -6.84
C LEU A 149 13.83 -7.74 -6.32
N GLU A 150 13.01 -7.78 -5.26
CA GLU A 150 12.50 -9.03 -4.69
C GLU A 150 11.40 -9.66 -5.57
N GLU A 151 11.75 -10.12 -6.77
CA GLU A 151 10.79 -10.66 -7.73
C GLU A 151 9.91 -11.77 -7.15
N ASN A 152 10.48 -12.64 -6.33
CA ASN A 152 9.74 -13.72 -5.68
C ASN A 152 8.66 -13.20 -4.73
N TYR A 153 8.90 -12.10 -4.02
CA TYR A 153 7.87 -11.48 -3.18
C TYR A 153 6.71 -11.00 -4.06
N TYR A 154 6.98 -10.16 -5.06
CA TYR A 154 5.93 -9.59 -5.92
C TYR A 154 5.17 -10.64 -6.75
N LYS A 155 5.87 -11.65 -7.28
CA LYS A 155 5.26 -12.71 -8.10
C LYS A 155 4.31 -13.59 -7.29
N ASN A 156 4.58 -13.77 -5.99
CA ASN A 156 3.82 -14.65 -5.11
C ASN A 156 2.81 -13.92 -4.22
N MET A 157 2.66 -12.60 -4.34
CA MET A 157 1.59 -11.87 -3.63
C MET A 157 0.21 -12.45 -3.97
N VAL A 158 -0.64 -12.64 -2.95
CA VAL A 158 -1.94 -13.33 -3.11
C VAL A 158 -2.84 -12.62 -4.14
N ASN A 159 -2.84 -11.29 -4.14
CA ASN A 159 -3.56 -10.49 -5.14
C ASN A 159 -3.02 -10.70 -6.57
N VAL A 160 -1.70 -10.81 -6.73
CA VAL A 160 -1.08 -11.09 -8.04
C VAL A 160 -1.46 -12.48 -8.53
N LEU A 161 -1.42 -13.49 -7.65
CA LEU A 161 -1.82 -14.86 -7.98
C LEU A 161 -3.31 -14.93 -8.37
N TYR A 162 -4.18 -14.21 -7.67
CA TYR A 162 -5.59 -14.10 -8.01
C TYR A 162 -5.78 -13.49 -9.40
N HIS A 163 -5.27 -12.28 -9.66
CA HIS A 163 -5.50 -11.62 -10.94
C HIS A 163 -5.01 -12.44 -12.14
N LYS A 164 -3.90 -13.19 -11.99
CA LYS A 164 -3.38 -14.05 -13.05
C LYS A 164 -4.25 -15.26 -13.37
N ASN A 165 -5.04 -15.75 -12.42
CA ASN A 165 -5.65 -17.08 -12.51
C ASN A 165 -7.16 -17.14 -12.24
N HIS A 166 -7.79 -16.10 -11.68
CA HIS A 166 -9.21 -16.12 -11.27
C HIS A 166 -10.21 -16.41 -12.40
N LEU A 167 -9.82 -16.24 -13.67
CA LEU A 167 -10.66 -16.60 -14.82
C LEU A 167 -10.57 -18.09 -15.22
N LYS A 168 -9.68 -18.87 -14.60
CA LYS A 168 -9.53 -20.31 -14.86
C LYS A 168 -10.55 -21.09 -14.05
N LYS A 169 -11.23 -22.04 -14.70
CA LYS A 169 -12.35 -22.80 -14.12
C LYS A 169 -11.99 -23.58 -12.85
N ASP A 170 -10.79 -24.13 -12.78
CA ASP A 170 -10.33 -24.98 -11.66
C ASP A 170 -9.36 -24.25 -10.71
N PHE A 171 -9.32 -22.91 -10.77
CA PHE A 171 -8.45 -22.14 -9.89
C PHE A 171 -9.12 -21.88 -8.54
N GLU A 172 -8.54 -22.47 -7.50
CA GLU A 172 -8.81 -22.10 -6.12
C GLU A 172 -7.66 -21.26 -5.57
N LEU A 173 -7.99 -20.08 -5.06
CA LEU A 173 -7.01 -19.20 -4.43
C LEU A 173 -6.70 -19.70 -3.01
N ASN A 174 -5.43 -19.98 -2.73
CA ASN A 174 -4.95 -20.11 -1.36
C ASN A 174 -4.64 -18.72 -0.79
N CYS A 175 -5.39 -18.32 0.24
CA CYS A 175 -5.23 -17.02 0.89
C CYS A 175 -4.03 -16.94 1.85
N THR A 176 -3.35 -18.06 2.11
CA THR A 176 -2.15 -18.11 2.94
C THR A 176 -0.93 -17.64 2.15
N THR A 177 -0.21 -16.66 2.69
CA THR A 177 1.01 -16.13 2.05
C THR A 177 2.14 -17.15 2.12
N SER A 178 2.73 -17.52 0.98
CA SER A 178 3.96 -18.33 0.90
C SER A 178 5.25 -17.51 1.10
N TYR A 179 5.12 -16.18 1.16
CA TYR A 179 6.21 -15.23 1.36
C TYR A 179 6.11 -14.61 2.76
N GLN A 180 7.23 -14.08 3.25
CA GLN A 180 7.25 -13.32 4.50
C GLN A 180 6.57 -11.96 4.29
N PRO A 181 5.45 -11.68 4.98
CA PRO A 181 4.74 -10.40 4.84
C PRO A 181 5.63 -9.23 5.24
N TRP A 182 5.53 -8.10 4.54
CA TRP A 182 6.46 -6.98 4.78
C TRP A 182 6.37 -6.42 6.20
N ASN A 183 5.17 -6.46 6.81
CA ASN A 183 4.95 -6.00 8.19
C ASN A 183 5.61 -6.90 9.26
N SER A 184 6.01 -8.11 8.89
CA SER A 184 6.72 -9.06 9.74
C SER A 184 8.23 -9.03 9.55
N ARG A 185 8.71 -8.25 8.57
CA ARG A 185 10.14 -8.08 8.32
C ARG A 185 10.72 -7.18 9.41
N LYS A 186 11.87 -7.60 9.95
CA LYS A 186 12.65 -6.77 10.86
C LYS A 186 13.49 -5.81 10.03
N TYR A 187 13.16 -4.54 10.10
CA TYR A 187 14.05 -3.48 9.62
C TYR A 187 14.84 -2.93 10.81
N PRO A 188 16.14 -2.63 10.65
CA PRO A 188 16.90 -1.97 11.70
C PRO A 188 16.21 -0.64 12.04
N VAL A 189 16.12 -0.37 13.34
CA VAL A 189 15.65 0.89 13.91
C VAL A 189 16.88 1.64 14.42
#